data_AF-A0A838EHA5-F1
#
_entry.id   AF-A0A838EHA5-F1
#
_cell.length_a   1.000
_cell.length_b   1.000
_cell.length_c   1.000
_cell.angle_alpha   90.00
_cell.angle_beta   90.00
_cell.angle_gamma   90.00
#
_symmetry.space_group_name_H-M   'P 1'
#
loop_
_entity.id
_entity.type
_entity.pdbx_description
1 polymer ?
#
loop_
_entity_poly.entity_id
_entity_poly.type
_entity_poly.pdbx_seq_one_letter_code
_entity_poly.pdbx_strand_id
1 'polypeptide(L)'
;MSPNTHLRRERQLRGWSQAYLAHQINVPSHYISRWERGEVSPSPYYQQQLCELFGATAEDLGFLSPVSASLEKSLDPHSMHLPQADPLGRDAWRRPSTLLVMAVSRSWVRRCLVPLVVLLLLGLGMSASSHVLPQLSVPSVGSFAFTSSGEGQANTSEGMADGVVLHVHLGREPGMDDDAWLLPDQNNPEGVIISLGTLSPQGNLVYRDPLHTNLLLKHSALLITEQPRSPIPQAPSLDRTDWRAHIVIDQQDAPGTPYSLLDHLRHLFAIDPEVEAAGLHGGLVAWLAHNTAQLALLANDAQKQSHNARAFHQDLVRMLEYLDGTRTVAQDLPGLALPVNPQATIGLLTLFPEQPDPGYLQHIQNHLRGMITSPGVSNHQRELANQVSRVLDGITAQLQAIRKEILQLLKYQITLQLTMRTEHILHASQNVQRVTLEMMQLLAFEIPSEDDNVA
;
A
#
# COMPACT_ATOMS: atom_id res chain seq x y z
N MET A 1 7.73 -27.36 4.07
CA MET A 1 7.14 -28.70 4.31
C MET A 1 7.54 -29.59 3.14
N SER A 2 7.34 -30.91 3.17
CA SER A 2 7.59 -31.77 2.00
C SER A 2 6.53 -31.53 0.92
N PRO A 3 6.84 -31.68 -0.38
CA PRO A 3 5.85 -31.56 -1.45
C PRO A 3 4.64 -32.47 -1.23
N ASN A 4 3.42 -31.95 -1.43
CA ASN A 4 2.19 -32.74 -1.32
C ASN A 4 1.98 -33.57 -2.59
N THR A 5 2.70 -34.68 -2.65
CA THR A 5 2.66 -35.64 -3.77
C THR A 5 1.33 -36.38 -3.85
N HIS A 6 0.58 -36.48 -2.74
CA HIS A 6 -0.71 -37.14 -2.65
C HIS A 6 -1.80 -36.37 -3.40
N LEU A 7 -1.96 -35.07 -3.09
CA LEU A 7 -2.87 -34.18 -3.79
C LEU A 7 -2.56 -34.13 -5.30
N ARG A 8 -1.28 -34.05 -5.67
CA ARG A 8 -0.84 -34.05 -7.07
C ARG A 8 -1.22 -35.35 -7.79
N ARG A 9 -1.05 -36.49 -7.13
CA ARG A 9 -1.40 -37.81 -7.67
C ARG A 9 -2.90 -37.93 -7.93
N GLU A 10 -3.74 -37.56 -6.98
CA GLU A 10 -5.21 -37.63 -7.13
C GLU A 10 -5.73 -36.76 -8.28
N ARG A 11 -5.16 -35.56 -8.45
CA ARG A 11 -5.46 -34.71 -9.60
C ARG A 11 -5.06 -35.36 -10.92
N GLN A 12 -3.85 -35.92 -10.99
CA GLN A 12 -3.32 -36.55 -12.20
C GLN A 12 -4.06 -37.84 -12.57
N LEU A 13 -4.51 -38.64 -11.59
CA LEU A 13 -5.33 -39.83 -11.82
C LEU A 13 -6.66 -39.52 -12.51
N ARG A 14 -7.23 -38.33 -12.26
CA ARG A 14 -8.46 -37.84 -12.91
C ARG A 14 -8.19 -37.07 -14.21
N GLY A 15 -6.93 -36.94 -14.63
CA GLY A 15 -6.54 -36.21 -15.85
C GLY A 15 -6.74 -34.69 -15.77
N TRP A 16 -6.84 -34.12 -14.57
CA TRP A 16 -7.15 -32.70 -14.39
C TRP A 16 -5.91 -31.81 -14.46
N SER A 17 -6.03 -30.62 -15.07
CA SER A 17 -5.00 -29.58 -14.97
C SER A 17 -5.08 -28.86 -13.61
N GLN A 18 -4.01 -28.19 -13.17
CA GLN A 18 -4.05 -27.38 -11.94
C GLN A 18 -5.12 -26.28 -12.02
N ALA A 19 -5.26 -25.65 -13.20
CA ALA A 19 -6.30 -24.65 -13.44
C ALA A 19 -7.72 -25.22 -13.36
N TYR A 20 -7.95 -26.45 -13.86
CA TYR A 20 -9.24 -27.10 -13.76
C TYR A 20 -9.61 -27.40 -12.31
N LEU A 21 -8.69 -28.00 -11.54
CA LEU A 21 -8.91 -28.27 -10.10
C LEU A 21 -9.21 -26.97 -9.34
N ALA A 22 -8.47 -25.91 -9.64
CA ALA A 22 -8.66 -24.61 -9.01
C ALA A 22 -10.04 -24.01 -9.29
N HIS A 23 -10.52 -24.13 -10.55
CA HIS A 23 -11.87 -23.73 -10.92
C HIS A 23 -12.96 -24.55 -10.20
N GLN A 24 -12.75 -25.86 -9.96
CA GLN A 24 -13.75 -26.70 -9.27
C GLN A 24 -13.98 -26.28 -7.81
N ILE A 25 -12.98 -25.68 -7.16
CA ILE A 25 -13.07 -25.24 -5.76
C ILE A 25 -13.00 -23.71 -5.62
N ASN A 26 -13.20 -22.99 -6.73
CA ASN A 26 -13.19 -21.52 -6.80
C ASN A 26 -11.95 -20.84 -6.17
N VAL A 27 -10.75 -21.32 -6.53
CA VAL A 27 -9.48 -20.69 -6.15
C VAL A 27 -8.64 -20.34 -7.38
N PRO A 28 -7.71 -19.36 -7.27
CA PRO A 28 -6.72 -19.14 -8.32
C PRO A 28 -5.82 -20.37 -8.55
N SER A 29 -5.48 -20.67 -9.80
CA SER A 29 -4.70 -21.86 -10.20
C SER A 29 -3.35 -22.03 -9.50
N HIS A 30 -2.74 -20.91 -9.08
CA HIS A 30 -1.47 -20.93 -8.37
C HIS A 30 -1.58 -21.50 -6.95
N TYR A 31 -2.76 -21.47 -6.30
CA TYR A 31 -2.97 -22.11 -4.98
C TYR A 31 -2.74 -23.62 -5.05
N ILE A 32 -3.29 -24.29 -6.08
CA ILE A 32 -3.06 -25.72 -6.32
C ILE A 32 -1.57 -25.99 -6.49
N SER A 33 -0.88 -25.12 -7.24
CA SER A 33 0.56 -25.23 -7.48
C SER A 33 1.37 -25.14 -6.18
N ARG A 34 1.03 -24.21 -5.29
CA ARG A 34 1.69 -24.03 -3.99
C ARG A 34 1.42 -25.20 -3.04
N TRP A 35 0.19 -25.71 -3.02
CA TRP A 35 -0.19 -26.88 -2.21
C TRP A 35 0.54 -28.14 -2.67
N GLU A 36 0.57 -28.43 -3.98
CA GLU A 36 1.30 -29.59 -4.53
C GLU A 36 2.80 -29.52 -4.30
N ARG A 37 3.39 -28.32 -4.24
CA ARG A 37 4.81 -28.11 -3.91
C ARG A 37 5.11 -28.13 -2.40
N GLY A 38 4.09 -28.17 -1.54
CA GLY A 38 4.27 -28.16 -0.08
C GLY A 38 4.82 -26.82 0.44
N GLU A 39 4.61 -25.73 -0.31
CA GLU A 39 4.98 -24.37 0.09
C GLU A 39 4.05 -23.85 1.19
N VAL A 40 2.76 -24.17 1.06
CA VAL A 40 1.71 -23.86 2.03
C VAL A 40 0.73 -25.03 2.05
N SER A 41 0.17 -25.38 3.20
CA SER A 41 -0.94 -26.35 3.29
C SER A 41 -2.28 -25.62 3.10
N PRO A 42 -3.26 -26.19 2.38
CA PRO A 42 -4.58 -25.60 2.25
C PRO A 42 -5.20 -25.35 3.64
N SER A 43 -5.99 -24.27 3.78
CA SER A 43 -6.75 -24.01 5.01
C SER A 43 -7.80 -25.12 5.25
N PRO A 44 -8.33 -25.28 6.47
CA PRO A 44 -9.34 -26.31 6.77
C PRO A 44 -10.56 -26.29 5.81
N TYR A 45 -11.00 -25.10 5.41
CA TYR A 45 -12.05 -24.92 4.42
C TYR A 45 -11.72 -25.58 3.07
N TYR A 46 -10.53 -25.30 2.52
CA TYR A 46 -10.12 -25.92 1.26
C TYR A 46 -9.75 -27.39 1.39
N GLN A 47 -9.27 -27.83 2.56
CA GLN A 47 -9.08 -29.25 2.83
C GLN A 47 -10.42 -29.99 2.75
N GLN A 48 -11.49 -29.46 3.35
CA GLN A 48 -12.82 -30.03 3.27
C GLN A 48 -13.31 -30.10 1.82
N GLN A 49 -13.22 -28.99 1.07
CA GLN A 49 -13.65 -28.98 -0.34
C GLN A 49 -12.87 -29.97 -1.20
N LEU A 50 -11.57 -30.11 -0.98
CA LEU A 50 -10.74 -31.09 -1.69
C LEU A 50 -11.10 -32.53 -1.30
N CYS A 51 -11.37 -32.81 -0.02
CA CYS A 51 -11.83 -34.12 0.44
C CYS A 51 -13.17 -34.50 -0.21
N GLU A 52 -14.13 -33.58 -0.23
CA GLU A 52 -15.44 -33.77 -0.87
C GLU A 52 -15.31 -33.97 -2.39
N LEU A 53 -14.52 -33.13 -3.07
CA LEU A 53 -14.32 -33.19 -4.51
C LEU A 53 -13.62 -34.50 -4.96
N PHE A 54 -12.65 -34.98 -4.18
CA PHE A 54 -11.93 -36.21 -4.51
C PHE A 54 -12.59 -37.48 -3.95
N GLY A 55 -13.51 -37.38 -2.99
CA GLY A 55 -14.05 -38.53 -2.27
C GLY A 55 -12.98 -39.26 -1.44
N ALA A 56 -12.02 -38.51 -0.90
CA ALA A 56 -10.85 -39.01 -0.19
C ALA A 56 -10.70 -38.33 1.17
N THR A 57 -9.98 -38.93 2.12
CA THR A 57 -9.75 -38.33 3.43
C THR A 57 -8.59 -37.31 3.41
N ALA A 58 -8.50 -36.47 4.44
CA ALA A 58 -7.39 -35.51 4.59
C ALA A 58 -6.02 -36.21 4.73
N GLU A 59 -6.00 -37.43 5.27
CA GLU A 59 -4.81 -38.27 5.31
C GLU A 59 -4.42 -38.77 3.91
N ASP A 60 -5.39 -39.27 3.14
CA ASP A 60 -5.16 -39.74 1.77
C ASP A 60 -4.61 -38.61 0.87
N LEU A 61 -5.06 -37.37 1.10
CA LEU A 61 -4.63 -36.17 0.39
C LEU A 61 -3.35 -35.51 0.95
N GLY A 62 -2.72 -36.12 1.97
CA GLY A 62 -1.42 -35.69 2.49
C GLY A 62 -1.44 -34.40 3.30
N PHE A 63 -2.55 -34.09 3.97
CA PHE A 63 -2.67 -32.90 4.84
C PHE A 63 -2.22 -33.14 6.28
N LEU A 64 -2.03 -34.39 6.69
CA LEU A 64 -1.54 -34.77 8.02
C LEU A 64 -0.07 -35.20 7.97
N SER A 65 0.77 -34.66 8.84
CA SER A 65 2.18 -35.10 8.98
C SER A 65 2.30 -36.20 10.04
N PRO A 66 3.10 -37.27 9.81
CA PRO A 66 3.33 -38.28 10.84
C PRO A 66 4.16 -37.71 12.00
N VAL A 67 3.62 -37.83 13.21
CA VAL A 67 4.21 -37.37 14.47
C VAL A 67 5.35 -38.31 14.88
N SER A 68 6.54 -38.20 14.26
CA SER A 68 7.72 -38.98 14.72
C SER A 68 9.08 -38.48 14.22
N ALA A 69 9.34 -37.16 14.17
CA ALA A 69 10.66 -36.68 13.73
C ALA A 69 11.19 -35.38 14.40
N SER A 70 10.55 -34.90 15.47
CA SER A 70 10.88 -33.60 16.09
C SER A 70 11.44 -33.69 17.52
N LEU A 71 11.85 -34.86 18.00
CA LEU A 71 12.32 -35.06 19.39
C LEU A 71 13.80 -35.41 19.58
N GLU A 72 14.63 -35.52 18.53
CA GLU A 72 16.03 -35.99 18.70
C GLU A 72 17.16 -34.99 18.37
N LYS A 73 16.86 -33.73 17.99
CA LYS A 73 17.93 -32.82 17.51
C LYS A 73 18.28 -31.64 18.40
N SER A 74 18.04 -31.71 19.71
CA SER A 74 18.26 -30.58 20.63
C SER A 74 19.19 -30.82 21.81
N LEU A 75 20.14 -31.75 21.74
CA LEU A 75 21.20 -31.87 22.74
C LEU A 75 22.53 -32.26 22.08
N ASP A 76 23.43 -31.28 21.93
CA ASP A 76 24.88 -31.52 22.05
C ASP A 76 25.60 -30.23 22.49
N PRO A 77 26.31 -30.20 23.65
CA PRO A 77 26.86 -28.98 24.26
C PRO A 77 28.36 -28.73 24.02
N HIS A 78 29.00 -29.40 23.06
CA HIS A 78 30.44 -29.23 22.83
C HIS A 78 30.76 -29.03 21.35
N SER A 79 30.99 -27.78 20.93
CA SER A 79 31.74 -27.40 19.72
C SER A 79 32.01 -25.89 19.71
N MET A 80 32.90 -25.43 20.59
CA MET A 80 33.50 -24.10 20.48
C MET A 80 34.95 -24.28 19.99
N HIS A 81 35.15 -24.15 18.68
CA HIS A 81 36.47 -23.94 18.10
C HIS A 81 36.36 -23.07 16.84
N LEU A 82 37.03 -21.93 16.87
CA LEU A 82 37.16 -20.98 15.75
C LEU A 82 38.33 -21.39 14.85
N PRO A 83 38.18 -21.36 13.52
CA PRO A 83 39.27 -21.09 12.61
C PRO A 83 39.18 -19.66 12.04
N GLN A 84 40.33 -18.97 12.05
CA GLN A 84 40.57 -17.68 11.40
C GLN A 84 40.37 -17.77 9.88
N ALA A 85 39.89 -16.67 9.28
CA ALA A 85 39.82 -16.48 7.83
C ALA A 85 40.33 -15.09 7.42
N ASP A 86 41.03 -15.09 6.28
CA ASP A 86 41.75 -14.03 5.57
C ASP A 86 40.98 -12.71 5.35
N PRO A 87 41.69 -11.57 5.15
CA PRO A 87 41.10 -10.28 4.87
C PRO A 87 40.99 -10.10 3.35
N LEU A 88 39.78 -10.12 2.81
CA LEU A 88 39.34 -9.36 1.62
C LEU A 88 37.86 -9.68 1.35
N GLY A 89 36.99 -8.67 1.44
CA GLY A 89 35.65 -8.73 0.85
C GLY A 89 34.46 -8.72 1.81
N ARG A 90 34.40 -7.77 2.74
CA ARG A 90 33.13 -7.27 3.30
C ARG A 90 33.28 -5.77 3.58
N ASP A 91 32.44 -4.94 2.95
CA ASP A 91 31.98 -3.65 3.50
C ASP A 91 30.97 -2.86 2.63
N ALA A 92 30.43 -3.39 1.52
CA ALA A 92 29.59 -2.56 0.64
C ALA A 92 28.07 -2.52 0.93
N TRP A 93 27.49 -3.37 1.79
CA TRP A 93 26.01 -3.47 1.89
C TRP A 93 25.48 -3.67 3.31
N ARG A 94 25.95 -2.88 4.27
CA ARG A 94 25.27 -2.69 5.56
C ARG A 94 25.35 -1.24 6.00
N ARG A 95 24.31 -0.47 5.68
CA ARG A 95 23.84 0.61 6.55
C ARG A 95 22.32 0.53 6.65
N PRO A 96 21.75 0.46 7.86
CA PRO A 96 20.33 0.74 8.02
C PRO A 96 20.12 2.20 7.61
N SER A 97 19.17 2.44 6.73
CA SER A 97 18.68 3.77 6.38
C SER A 97 17.98 4.36 7.60
N THR A 98 18.75 5.00 8.48
CA THR A 98 18.20 5.98 9.41
C THR A 98 17.60 7.11 8.58
N LEU A 99 16.31 7.35 8.78
CA LEU A 99 15.60 8.56 8.36
C LEU A 99 16.52 9.77 8.53
N LEU A 100 16.86 10.42 7.43
CA LEU A 100 17.52 11.72 7.48
C LEU A 100 16.45 12.75 7.87
N VAL A 101 16.15 12.83 9.17
CA VAL A 101 15.62 14.06 9.75
C VAL A 101 16.67 15.11 9.45
N MET A 102 16.38 16.00 8.52
CA MET A 102 17.25 17.13 8.24
C MET A 102 17.46 17.89 9.55
N ALA A 103 18.69 17.84 10.09
CA ALA A 103 19.14 18.78 11.10
C ALA A 103 19.32 20.15 10.43
N VAL A 104 18.20 20.80 10.10
CA VAL A 104 18.18 22.22 9.74
C VAL A 104 18.42 23.00 11.03
N SER A 105 19.43 23.85 11.03
CA SER A 105 19.77 24.65 12.22
C SER A 105 18.54 25.45 12.68
N ARG A 106 18.16 25.24 13.95
CA ARG A 106 16.92 25.72 14.58
C ARG A 106 16.75 27.25 14.62
N SER A 107 17.71 28.04 14.13
CA SER A 107 17.67 29.51 14.15
C SER A 107 17.15 30.14 12.85
N TRP A 108 17.21 29.44 11.71
CA TRP A 108 16.78 29.99 10.41
C TRP A 108 15.29 29.72 10.12
N VAL A 109 14.80 28.54 10.49
CA VAL A 109 13.38 28.13 10.34
C VAL A 109 12.43 29.11 11.06
N ARG A 110 12.82 29.64 12.23
CA ARG A 110 11.97 30.55 13.03
C ARG A 110 11.91 31.98 12.50
N ARG A 111 12.87 32.42 11.67
CA ARG A 111 12.91 33.81 11.16
C ARG A 111 12.19 33.98 9.81
N CYS A 112 11.92 32.90 9.09
CA CYS A 112 11.23 32.97 7.79
C CYS A 112 9.81 32.37 7.78
N LEU A 113 9.47 31.39 8.64
CA LEU A 113 8.14 30.74 8.59
C LEU A 113 7.03 31.52 9.30
N VAL A 114 7.33 32.26 10.37
CA VAL A 114 6.29 33.00 11.12
C VAL A 114 5.67 34.16 10.31
N PRO A 115 6.42 34.99 9.57
CA PRO A 115 5.79 36.02 8.73
C PRO A 115 5.22 35.45 7.42
N LEU A 116 5.71 34.32 6.90
CA LEU A 116 5.22 33.71 5.66
C LEU A 116 3.85 33.04 5.84
N VAL A 117 3.60 32.38 6.99
CA VAL A 117 2.28 31.80 7.31
C VAL A 117 1.25 32.90 7.57
N VAL A 118 1.64 34.03 8.16
CA VAL A 118 0.74 35.19 8.38
C VAL A 118 0.43 35.94 7.07
N LEU A 119 1.37 36.01 6.12
CA LEU A 119 1.15 36.59 4.79
C LEU A 119 0.34 35.67 3.86
N LEU A 120 0.45 34.34 4.00
CA LEU A 120 -0.39 33.38 3.26
C LEU A 120 -1.84 33.36 3.76
N LEU A 121 -2.09 33.70 5.02
CA LEU A 121 -3.44 33.81 5.60
C LEU A 121 -4.15 35.14 5.29
N LEU A 122 -3.45 36.15 4.77
CA LEU A 122 -4.03 37.47 4.44
C LEU A 122 -4.00 37.82 2.95
N GLY A 123 -3.47 36.96 2.09
CA GLY A 123 -3.12 37.29 0.70
C GLY A 123 -3.85 36.55 -0.42
N LEU A 124 -4.95 35.84 -0.15
CA LEU A 124 -5.79 35.22 -1.18
C LEU A 124 -7.22 35.74 -1.10
N GLY A 125 -7.36 37.05 -1.21
CA GLY A 125 -8.59 37.70 -1.63
C GLY A 125 -8.48 38.08 -3.11
N MET A 126 -9.53 37.76 -3.87
CA MET A 126 -9.80 38.18 -5.25
C MET A 126 -9.04 37.37 -6.34
N SER A 127 -9.65 36.70 -7.31
CA SER A 127 -11.01 36.74 -7.85
C SER A 127 -11.23 35.51 -8.76
N ALA A 128 -12.22 34.68 -8.45
CA ALA A 128 -12.84 33.77 -9.41
C ALA A 128 -14.36 33.83 -9.19
N SER A 129 -15.07 34.18 -10.26
CA SER A 129 -16.49 34.51 -10.27
C SER A 129 -17.34 33.40 -9.66
N SER A 130 -18.05 33.75 -8.59
CA SER A 130 -18.94 32.89 -7.84
C SER A 130 -20.26 32.68 -8.60
N HIS A 131 -20.33 31.59 -9.37
CA HIS A 131 -21.59 30.87 -9.50
C HIS A 131 -21.62 29.83 -8.39
N VAL A 132 -21.99 30.27 -7.19
CA VAL A 132 -22.31 29.36 -6.07
C VAL A 132 -23.65 28.72 -6.43
N LEU A 133 -23.58 27.55 -7.06
CA LEU A 133 -24.68 26.60 -6.96
C LEU A 133 -24.80 26.25 -5.46
N PRO A 134 -26.00 26.19 -4.88
CA PRO A 134 -26.15 25.72 -3.51
C PRO A 134 -25.68 24.26 -3.49
N GLN A 135 -24.46 24.01 -3.01
CA GLN A 135 -24.11 22.71 -2.49
C GLN A 135 -25.02 22.53 -1.29
N LEU A 136 -25.98 21.61 -1.41
CA LEU A 136 -26.62 21.02 -0.25
C LEU A 136 -25.50 20.32 0.52
N SER A 137 -24.89 21.01 1.48
CA SER A 137 -24.00 20.39 2.45
C SER A 137 -24.87 19.41 3.23
N VAL A 138 -24.62 18.12 3.06
CA VAL A 138 -25.19 17.12 3.96
C VAL A 138 -24.76 17.53 5.38
N PRO A 139 -25.69 17.63 6.35
CA PRO A 139 -25.30 17.91 7.71
C PRO A 139 -24.38 16.77 8.19
N SER A 140 -23.12 17.11 8.47
CA SER A 140 -22.12 16.18 8.99
C SER A 140 -21.96 16.43 10.49
N VAL A 141 -21.98 15.35 11.27
CA VAL A 141 -21.73 15.39 12.72
C VAL A 141 -20.25 15.18 13.03
N GLY A 142 -19.39 14.95 12.04
CA GLY A 142 -17.97 14.75 12.29
C GLY A 142 -17.18 14.23 11.09
N SER A 143 -15.94 13.84 11.37
CA SER A 143 -15.03 13.23 10.41
C SER A 143 -14.29 12.06 11.02
N PHE A 144 -13.97 11.10 10.16
CA PHE A 144 -13.17 9.92 10.44
C PHE A 144 -12.08 9.83 9.36
N ALA A 145 -10.84 9.59 9.75
CA ALA A 145 -9.77 9.38 8.79
C ALA A 145 -8.78 8.30 9.26
N PHE A 146 -8.31 7.50 8.31
CA PHE A 146 -7.10 6.71 8.54
C PHE A 146 -5.88 7.63 8.49
N THR A 147 -4.91 7.36 9.36
CA THR A 147 -3.63 8.06 9.41
C THR A 147 -2.48 7.07 9.25
N SER A 148 -1.32 7.57 8.83
CA SER A 148 -0.12 6.77 8.67
C SER A 148 0.97 7.28 9.60
N SER A 149 1.58 6.40 10.38
CA SER A 149 2.75 6.71 11.20
C SER A 149 4.02 6.84 10.37
N GLY A 150 4.11 6.11 9.25
CA GLY A 150 5.35 5.92 8.50
C GLY A 150 6.37 5.02 9.21
N GLU A 151 6.03 4.45 10.37
CA GLU A 151 6.86 3.51 11.13
C GLU A 151 6.60 2.10 10.58
N GLY A 152 7.23 1.78 9.45
CA GLY A 152 7.07 0.49 8.78
C GLY A 152 8.26 0.18 7.88
N GLN A 153 8.30 -1.03 7.34
CA GLN A 153 9.31 -1.39 6.35
C GLN A 153 9.04 -0.65 5.04
N ALA A 154 10.06 0.02 4.52
CA ALA A 154 9.98 0.69 3.22
C ALA A 154 9.67 -0.36 2.16
N ASN A 155 8.61 -0.13 1.36
CA ASN A 155 8.02 -1.05 0.36
C ASN A 155 6.99 -2.08 0.86
N THR A 156 6.47 -1.89 2.07
CA THR A 156 5.33 -2.65 2.60
C THR A 156 4.14 -1.74 2.87
N SER A 157 3.01 -2.31 3.30
CA SER A 157 1.86 -1.55 3.81
C SER A 157 1.93 -1.24 5.31
N GLU A 158 2.93 -1.75 6.04
CA GLU A 158 3.13 -1.46 7.46
C GLU A 158 3.39 0.04 7.68
N GLY A 159 2.82 0.61 8.74
CA GLY A 159 2.91 2.05 9.01
C GLY A 159 2.05 2.93 8.09
N MET A 160 1.35 2.34 7.11
CA MET A 160 0.35 3.01 6.27
C MET A 160 -1.05 2.67 6.77
N ALA A 161 -1.93 3.67 6.89
CA ALA A 161 -3.31 3.50 7.39
C ALA A 161 -3.36 2.70 8.71
N ASP A 162 -2.36 2.90 9.57
CA ASP A 162 -2.16 2.20 10.84
C ASP A 162 -2.69 2.97 12.06
N GLY A 163 -3.29 4.13 11.83
CA GLY A 163 -3.98 4.91 12.84
C GLY A 163 -5.35 5.37 12.38
N VAL A 164 -6.13 5.84 13.35
CA VAL A 164 -7.44 6.45 13.12
C VAL A 164 -7.50 7.75 13.90
N VAL A 165 -8.05 8.78 13.27
CA VAL A 165 -8.43 10.03 13.94
C VAL A 165 -9.93 10.23 13.75
N LEU A 166 -10.60 10.57 14.85
CA LEU A 166 -12.00 10.98 14.86
C LEU A 166 -12.16 12.36 15.46
N HIS A 167 -13.04 13.14 14.82
CA HIS A 167 -13.55 14.40 15.34
C HIS A 167 -15.06 14.38 15.17
N VAL A 168 -15.81 14.31 16.26
CA VAL A 168 -17.26 14.17 16.24
C VAL A 168 -17.92 15.17 17.17
N HIS A 169 -19.10 15.64 16.81
CA HIS A 169 -19.90 16.59 17.56
C HIS A 169 -21.21 15.93 17.96
N LEU A 170 -21.13 15.02 18.93
CA LEU A 170 -22.28 14.33 19.52
C LEU A 170 -22.64 14.96 20.88
N GLY A 171 -23.93 15.06 21.18
CA GLY A 171 -24.39 15.32 22.54
C GLY A 171 -24.25 14.07 23.39
N ARG A 172 -23.85 14.23 24.66
CA ARG A 172 -23.58 13.13 25.60
C ARG A 172 -24.48 13.20 26.83
N GLU A 173 -25.08 12.08 27.20
CA GLU A 173 -25.86 11.96 28.43
C GLU A 173 -24.98 11.78 29.69
N PRO A 174 -25.37 12.30 30.87
CA PRO A 174 -24.60 12.14 32.09
C PRO A 174 -24.41 10.67 32.49
N GLY A 175 -23.16 10.24 32.65
CA GLY A 175 -22.81 8.87 33.08
C GLY A 175 -22.62 7.87 31.93
N MET A 176 -22.92 8.29 30.70
CA MET A 176 -22.57 7.56 29.49
C MET A 176 -21.27 8.11 28.90
N ASP A 177 -20.58 7.28 28.11
CA ASP A 177 -19.51 7.71 27.24
C ASP A 177 -19.73 7.15 25.82
N ASP A 178 -19.15 7.83 24.82
CA ASP A 178 -19.19 7.36 23.43
C ASP A 178 -17.91 6.55 23.16
N ASP A 179 -18.08 5.27 22.82
CA ASP A 179 -16.98 4.37 22.48
C ASP A 179 -16.96 4.09 20.97
N ALA A 180 -15.78 4.16 20.38
CA ALA A 180 -15.58 3.96 18.95
C ALA A 180 -14.96 2.59 18.65
N TRP A 181 -15.43 1.99 17.57
CA TRP A 181 -15.08 0.65 17.12
C TRP A 181 -14.78 0.65 15.63
N LEU A 182 -13.70 0.00 15.24
CA LEU A 182 -13.42 -0.30 13.84
C LEU A 182 -13.90 -1.72 13.54
N LEU A 183 -14.81 -1.84 12.58
CA LEU A 183 -15.51 -3.06 12.24
C LEU A 183 -14.91 -3.72 10.99
N PRO A 184 -14.95 -5.07 10.92
CA PRO A 184 -14.45 -5.81 9.77
C PRO A 184 -15.32 -5.59 8.51
N ASP A 185 -14.84 -6.13 7.39
CA ASP A 185 -15.54 -6.10 6.11
C ASP A 185 -16.93 -6.75 6.17
N GLN A 186 -17.87 -6.27 5.35
CA GLN A 186 -19.24 -6.78 5.32
C GLN A 186 -19.30 -8.25 4.90
N ASN A 187 -18.37 -8.67 4.04
CA ASN A 187 -18.23 -10.05 3.59
C ASN A 187 -17.45 -10.93 4.59
N ASN A 188 -16.95 -10.37 5.70
CA ASN A 188 -16.25 -11.07 6.77
C ASN A 188 -16.78 -10.64 8.16
N PRO A 189 -18.06 -10.89 8.47
CA PRO A 189 -18.71 -10.39 9.69
C PRO A 189 -18.13 -11.00 10.99
N GLU A 190 -17.45 -12.14 10.91
CA GLU A 190 -16.74 -12.77 12.04
C GLU A 190 -15.30 -12.25 12.21
N GLY A 191 -14.92 -11.23 11.45
CA GLY A 191 -13.63 -10.57 11.57
C GLY A 191 -13.41 -9.89 12.92
N VAL A 192 -12.15 -9.54 13.19
CA VAL A 192 -11.78 -8.88 14.44
C VAL A 192 -12.37 -7.48 14.49
N ILE A 193 -13.05 -7.15 15.58
CA ILE A 193 -13.46 -5.79 15.91
C ILE A 193 -12.37 -5.14 16.75
N ILE A 194 -11.96 -3.92 16.41
CA ILE A 194 -10.97 -3.17 17.16
C ILE A 194 -11.66 -2.10 17.99
N SER A 195 -11.44 -2.13 19.31
CA SER A 195 -11.76 -1.01 20.19
C SER A 195 -10.79 0.14 19.92
N LEU A 196 -11.29 1.25 19.38
CA LEU A 196 -10.51 2.47 19.18
C LEU A 196 -10.42 3.28 20.48
N GLY A 197 -11.37 3.07 21.38
CA GLY A 197 -11.44 3.68 22.72
C GLY A 197 -12.59 4.69 22.84
N THR A 198 -12.59 5.40 23.96
CA THR A 198 -13.64 6.34 24.33
C THR A 198 -13.33 7.75 23.80
N LEU A 199 -14.31 8.41 23.19
CA LEU A 199 -14.19 9.79 22.73
C LEU A 199 -13.98 10.76 23.90
N SER A 200 -13.11 11.74 23.71
CA SER A 200 -12.92 12.83 24.67
C SER A 200 -14.22 13.65 24.85
N PRO A 201 -14.35 14.48 25.89
CA PRO A 201 -15.50 15.37 26.05
C PRO A 201 -15.70 16.38 24.90
N GLN A 202 -14.66 16.61 24.09
CA GLN A 202 -14.71 17.45 22.87
C GLN A 202 -15.01 16.62 21.61
N GLY A 203 -15.27 15.32 21.76
CA GLY A 203 -15.55 14.38 20.68
C GLY A 203 -14.32 14.01 19.84
N ASN A 204 -13.12 14.09 20.41
CA ASN A 204 -11.89 13.73 19.72
C ASN A 204 -11.42 12.34 20.13
N LEU A 205 -10.90 11.57 19.17
CA LEU A 205 -10.20 10.32 19.43
C LEU A 205 -9.03 10.16 18.47
N VAL A 206 -7.91 9.65 18.99
CA VAL A 206 -6.75 9.26 18.20
C VAL A 206 -6.36 7.85 18.61
N TYR A 207 -6.35 6.95 17.64
CA TYR A 207 -5.93 5.57 17.79
C TYR A 207 -4.73 5.30 16.89
N ARG A 208 -3.82 4.44 17.36
CA ARG A 208 -2.72 3.90 16.57
C ARG A 208 -2.57 2.43 16.89
N ASP A 209 -2.49 1.61 15.85
CA ASP A 209 -2.21 0.20 15.99
C ASP A 209 -0.81 0.01 16.58
N PRO A 210 -0.64 -0.69 17.71
CA PRO A 210 0.66 -0.88 18.36
C PRO A 210 1.67 -1.67 17.51
N LEU A 211 1.18 -2.43 16.53
CA LEU A 211 2.00 -3.23 15.61
C LEU A 211 2.16 -2.56 14.25
N HIS A 212 1.66 -1.33 14.08
CA HIS A 212 1.70 -0.58 12.82
C HIS A 212 1.09 -1.34 11.64
N THR A 213 0.09 -2.21 11.92
CA THR A 213 -0.62 -2.95 10.89
C THR A 213 -1.54 -2.03 10.10
N ASN A 214 -1.63 -2.27 8.79
CA ASN A 214 -2.53 -1.52 7.92
C ASN A 214 -3.98 -1.89 8.24
N LEU A 215 -4.71 -0.98 8.89
CA LEU A 215 -6.07 -1.23 9.38
C LEU A 215 -7.07 -1.37 8.22
N LEU A 216 -6.86 -0.62 7.13
CA LEU A 216 -7.69 -0.65 5.93
C LEU A 216 -7.70 -2.03 5.25
N LEU A 217 -6.67 -2.84 5.46
CA LEU A 217 -6.55 -4.18 4.88
C LEU A 217 -7.69 -5.13 5.29
N LYS A 218 -8.28 -4.94 6.48
CA LYS A 218 -9.27 -5.88 7.05
C LYS A 218 -10.53 -5.22 7.62
N HIS A 219 -10.58 -3.90 7.62
CA HIS A 219 -11.67 -3.15 8.21
C HIS A 219 -12.21 -2.13 7.22
N SER A 220 -13.53 -1.97 7.23
CA SER A 220 -14.23 -1.12 6.27
C SER A 220 -15.28 -0.23 6.91
N ALA A 221 -15.47 -0.29 8.23
CA ALA A 221 -16.54 0.45 8.88
C ALA A 221 -16.14 0.99 10.25
N LEU A 222 -16.75 2.11 10.61
CA LEU A 222 -16.64 2.75 11.91
C LEU A 222 -18.01 2.72 12.58
N LEU A 223 -18.03 2.34 13.85
CA LEU A 223 -19.21 2.39 14.70
C LEU A 223 -18.91 3.18 15.97
N ILE A 224 -19.83 4.08 16.35
CA ILE A 224 -19.81 4.79 17.63
C ILE A 224 -21.05 4.37 18.41
N THR A 225 -20.86 3.92 19.64
CA THR A 225 -21.94 3.53 20.55
C THR A 225 -21.89 4.32 21.84
N GLU A 226 -23.05 4.74 22.35
CA GLU A 226 -23.17 5.32 23.70
C GLU A 226 -23.34 4.19 24.70
N GLN A 227 -22.43 4.06 25.67
CA GLN A 227 -22.43 2.98 26.65
C GLN A 227 -22.13 3.49 28.07
N PRO A 228 -22.53 2.77 29.13
CA PRO A 228 -22.19 3.13 30.49
C PRO A 228 -20.66 3.15 30.71
N ARG A 229 -20.15 4.18 31.40
CA ARG A 229 -18.71 4.33 31.69
C ARG A 229 -18.08 3.14 32.44
N SER A 230 -18.88 2.38 33.18
CA SER A 230 -18.38 1.28 34.01
C SER A 230 -19.35 0.08 33.96
N PRO A 231 -18.88 -1.13 33.64
CA PRO A 231 -17.50 -1.47 33.24
C PRO A 231 -17.14 -0.94 31.84
N ILE A 232 -15.84 -0.81 31.55
CA ILE A 232 -15.36 -0.41 30.21
C ILE A 232 -15.83 -1.46 29.18
N PRO A 233 -16.55 -1.06 28.13
CA PRO A 233 -17.03 -1.99 27.11
C PRO A 233 -15.90 -2.79 26.47
N GLN A 234 -16.15 -4.09 26.25
CA GLN A 234 -15.24 -4.98 25.52
C GLN A 234 -15.70 -5.26 24.09
N ALA A 235 -16.93 -4.88 23.76
CA ALA A 235 -17.55 -5.03 22.46
C ALA A 235 -18.59 -3.90 22.26
N PRO A 236 -18.89 -3.53 20.99
CA PRO A 236 -19.94 -2.56 20.70
C PRO A 236 -21.30 -3.06 21.21
N SER A 237 -22.18 -2.13 21.59
CA SER A 237 -23.55 -2.48 21.94
C SER A 237 -24.27 -3.16 20.78
N LEU A 238 -25.00 -4.24 21.08
CA LEU A 238 -25.89 -4.90 20.12
C LEU A 238 -27.25 -4.22 20.03
N ASP A 239 -27.58 -3.34 21.00
CA ASP A 239 -28.79 -2.55 20.93
C ASP A 239 -28.58 -1.38 19.97
N ARG A 240 -29.38 -1.34 18.90
CA ARG A 240 -29.28 -0.27 17.89
C ARG A 240 -29.69 1.08 18.42
N THR A 241 -30.40 1.16 19.56
CA THR A 241 -30.70 2.46 20.18
C THR A 241 -29.46 3.12 20.77
N ASP A 242 -28.40 2.35 21.03
CA ASP A 242 -27.13 2.87 21.54
C ASP A 242 -26.20 3.33 20.41
N TRP A 243 -26.57 3.09 19.14
CA TRP A 243 -25.73 3.42 17.98
C TRP A 243 -25.85 4.89 17.64
N ARG A 244 -24.74 5.61 17.76
CA ARG A 244 -24.67 7.07 17.59
C ARG A 244 -24.19 7.47 16.19
N ALA A 245 -23.37 6.64 15.58
CA ALA A 245 -22.92 6.79 14.21
C ALA A 245 -22.45 5.45 13.64
N HIS A 246 -22.73 5.19 12.38
CA HIS A 246 -22.21 4.04 11.64
C HIS A 246 -21.83 4.49 10.24
N ILE A 247 -20.57 4.30 9.86
CA ILE A 247 -20.04 4.63 8.53
C ILE A 247 -19.47 3.36 7.93
N VAL A 248 -19.79 3.11 6.67
CA VAL A 248 -19.25 1.99 5.90
C VAL A 248 -18.60 2.55 4.65
N ILE A 249 -17.36 2.13 4.37
CA ILE A 249 -16.72 2.32 3.08
C ILE A 249 -17.40 1.40 2.08
N ASP A 250 -17.88 1.98 0.98
CA ASP A 250 -18.68 1.27 -0.01
C ASP A 250 -17.91 0.09 -0.64
N GLN A 251 -18.58 -1.06 -0.66
CA GLN A 251 -18.08 -2.37 -1.12
C GLN A 251 -18.81 -2.86 -2.38
N GLN A 252 -19.64 -2.02 -2.99
CA GLN A 252 -20.30 -2.33 -4.25
C GLN A 252 -19.40 -1.98 -5.42
N ASP A 253 -19.30 -2.90 -6.38
CA ASP A 253 -18.52 -2.71 -7.60
C ASP A 253 -18.99 -1.46 -8.37
N ALA A 254 -18.04 -0.66 -8.83
CA ALA A 254 -18.36 0.47 -9.70
C ALA A 254 -18.83 0.01 -11.08
N PRO A 255 -19.75 0.73 -11.76
CA PRO A 255 -20.19 0.36 -13.10
C PRO A 255 -19.02 0.23 -14.08
N GLY A 256 -18.83 -0.98 -14.63
CA GLY A 256 -17.79 -1.25 -15.63
C GLY A 256 -16.42 -1.61 -15.07
N THR A 257 -16.27 -1.76 -13.75
CA THR A 257 -15.07 -2.31 -13.11
C THR A 257 -15.47 -3.43 -12.14
N PRO A 258 -14.57 -4.39 -11.85
CA PRO A 258 -14.80 -5.40 -10.82
C PRO A 258 -14.36 -4.92 -9.42
N TYR A 259 -14.33 -3.61 -9.19
CA TYR A 259 -13.72 -3.00 -8.01
C TYR A 259 -14.68 -2.01 -7.37
N SER A 260 -14.84 -2.12 -6.05
CA SER A 260 -15.55 -1.16 -5.21
C SER A 260 -14.67 0.04 -4.83
N LEU A 261 -15.27 1.03 -4.16
CA LEU A 261 -14.52 2.13 -3.54
C LEU A 261 -13.46 1.58 -2.57
N LEU A 262 -13.83 0.61 -1.73
CA LEU A 262 -12.91 -0.04 -0.80
C LEU A 262 -11.74 -0.72 -1.53
N ASP A 263 -11.99 -1.43 -2.63
CA ASP A 263 -10.94 -2.09 -3.42
C ASP A 263 -9.97 -1.07 -4.01
N HIS A 264 -10.49 0.02 -4.59
CA HIS A 264 -9.65 1.11 -5.10
C HIS A 264 -8.76 1.71 -4.00
N LEU A 265 -9.29 1.96 -2.81
CA LEU A 265 -8.50 2.47 -1.69
C LEU A 265 -7.47 1.44 -1.21
N ARG A 266 -7.82 0.15 -1.18
CA ARG A 266 -6.88 -0.93 -0.80
C ARG A 266 -5.74 -1.07 -1.80
N HIS A 267 -6.02 -1.05 -3.10
CA HIS A 267 -4.98 -1.14 -4.13
C HIS A 267 -4.00 0.04 -4.04
N LEU A 268 -4.51 1.23 -3.72
CA LEU A 268 -3.66 2.40 -3.51
C LEU A 268 -2.81 2.29 -2.23
N PHE A 269 -3.39 1.90 -1.09
CA PHE A 269 -2.76 2.11 0.23
C PHE A 269 -2.43 0.85 1.04
N ALA A 270 -2.94 -0.32 0.67
CA ALA A 270 -2.86 -1.53 1.49
C ALA A 270 -2.33 -2.75 0.73
N ILE A 271 -2.98 -3.17 -0.34
CA ILE A 271 -2.60 -4.35 -1.12
C ILE A 271 -3.12 -4.22 -2.55
N ASP A 272 -2.25 -4.47 -3.52
CA ASP A 272 -2.59 -4.46 -4.95
C ASP A 272 -2.31 -5.85 -5.57
N PRO A 273 -3.28 -6.49 -6.25
CA PRO A 273 -3.13 -7.83 -6.80
C PRO A 273 -2.00 -7.97 -7.83
N GLU A 274 -1.80 -6.97 -8.68
CA GLU A 274 -0.76 -6.96 -9.71
C GLU A 274 0.63 -6.77 -9.10
N VAL A 275 0.76 -5.92 -8.07
CA VAL A 275 1.97 -5.79 -7.25
C VAL A 275 2.30 -7.13 -6.54
N GLU A 276 1.31 -7.78 -5.93
CA GLU A 276 1.48 -9.11 -5.31
C GLU A 276 1.89 -10.18 -6.31
N ALA A 277 1.30 -10.18 -7.51
CA ALA A 277 1.67 -11.10 -8.58
C ALA A 277 3.11 -10.89 -9.07
N ALA A 278 3.66 -9.69 -8.93
CA ALA A 278 5.06 -9.37 -9.19
C ALA A 278 6.02 -9.78 -8.05
N GLY A 279 5.52 -10.39 -6.97
CA GLY A 279 6.32 -10.75 -5.79
C GLY A 279 6.69 -9.56 -4.92
N LEU A 280 5.96 -8.46 -5.05
CA LEU A 280 6.05 -7.25 -4.24
C LEU A 280 4.88 -7.22 -3.25
N HIS A 281 4.97 -6.42 -2.19
CA HIS A 281 3.92 -6.37 -1.16
C HIS A 281 3.41 -4.96 -0.93
N GLY A 282 2.18 -4.83 -0.48
CA GLY A 282 1.59 -3.54 -0.13
C GLY A 282 0.85 -2.84 -1.28
N GLY A 283 0.48 -1.58 -1.06
CA GLY A 283 -0.24 -0.76 -2.04
C GLY A 283 0.66 0.02 -3.00
N LEU A 284 0.07 0.52 -4.09
CA LEU A 284 0.76 1.24 -5.16
C LEU A 284 1.47 2.53 -4.69
N VAL A 285 0.90 3.24 -3.72
CA VAL A 285 1.43 4.52 -3.22
C VAL A 285 2.80 4.34 -2.55
N ALA A 286 2.97 3.25 -1.78
CA ALA A 286 4.24 2.94 -1.13
C ALA A 286 5.35 2.69 -2.16
N TRP A 287 5.04 1.95 -3.23
CA TRP A 287 5.99 1.66 -4.29
C TRP A 287 6.31 2.86 -5.19
N LEU A 288 5.32 3.71 -5.48
CA LEU A 288 5.55 4.97 -6.19
C LEU A 288 6.56 5.86 -5.42
N ALA A 289 6.36 6.01 -4.11
CA ALA A 289 7.27 6.77 -3.26
C ALA A 289 8.67 6.13 -3.18
N HIS A 290 8.74 4.81 -2.98
CA HIS A 290 10.01 4.08 -2.93
C HIS A 290 10.80 4.21 -4.23
N ASN A 291 10.21 3.88 -5.37
CA ASN A 291 10.90 3.84 -6.66
C ASN A 291 11.37 5.22 -7.12
N THR A 292 10.59 6.28 -6.84
CA THR A 292 11.01 7.65 -7.14
C THR A 292 12.11 8.16 -6.21
N ALA A 293 12.14 7.72 -4.95
CA ALA A 293 13.26 8.00 -4.05
C ALA A 293 14.54 7.28 -4.51
N GLN A 294 14.44 6.02 -4.93
CA GLN A 294 15.58 5.28 -5.50
C GLN A 294 16.12 5.95 -6.77
N LEU A 295 15.24 6.44 -7.65
CA LEU A 295 15.62 7.20 -8.84
C LEU A 295 16.41 8.47 -8.47
N ALA A 296 15.97 9.21 -7.45
CA ALA A 296 16.68 10.42 -6.99
C ALA A 296 18.04 10.12 -6.35
N LEU A 297 18.16 9.02 -5.59
CA LEU A 297 19.43 8.56 -5.03
C LEU A 297 20.42 8.21 -6.15
N LEU A 298 19.98 7.42 -7.14
CA LEU A 298 20.80 7.04 -8.28
C LEU A 298 21.21 8.25 -9.12
N ALA A 299 20.33 9.23 -9.32
CA ALA A 299 20.68 10.46 -10.03
C ALA A 299 21.80 11.25 -9.32
N ASN A 300 21.73 11.35 -7.99
CA ASN A 300 22.76 12.00 -7.18
C ASN A 300 24.09 11.23 -7.24
N ASP A 301 24.05 9.90 -7.20
CA ASP A 301 25.26 9.08 -7.25
C ASP A 301 25.89 9.11 -8.65
N ALA A 302 25.10 9.05 -9.72
CA ALA A 302 25.57 9.21 -11.09
C ALA A 302 26.30 10.55 -11.28
N GLN A 303 25.77 11.63 -10.69
CA GLN A 303 26.41 12.94 -10.73
C GLN A 303 27.78 12.93 -10.04
N LYS A 304 27.89 12.37 -8.83
CA LYS A 304 29.16 12.25 -8.08
C LYS A 304 30.17 11.37 -8.82
N GLN A 305 29.68 10.33 -9.48
CA GLN A 305 30.49 9.34 -10.19
C GLN A 305 30.76 9.70 -11.66
N SER A 306 30.42 10.91 -12.11
CA SER A 306 30.58 11.35 -13.50
C SER A 306 31.99 11.22 -14.08
N HIS A 307 33.01 11.14 -13.23
CA HIS A 307 34.41 10.91 -13.61
C HIS A 307 34.75 9.42 -13.83
N ASN A 308 33.91 8.49 -13.36
CA ASN A 308 34.07 7.04 -13.49
C ASN A 308 33.04 6.50 -14.47
N ALA A 309 33.44 6.37 -15.75
CA ALA A 309 32.54 5.98 -16.84
C ALA A 309 31.78 4.67 -16.59
N ARG A 310 32.42 3.67 -15.95
CA ARG A 310 31.77 2.38 -15.66
C ARG A 310 30.67 2.53 -14.62
N ALA A 311 30.99 3.21 -13.51
CA ALA A 311 30.06 3.35 -12.40
C ALA A 311 28.91 4.29 -12.78
N PHE A 312 29.22 5.37 -13.50
CA PHE A 312 28.26 6.25 -14.15
C PHE A 312 27.28 5.49 -15.07
N HIS A 313 27.79 4.63 -15.96
CA HIS A 313 26.96 3.80 -16.83
C HIS A 313 26.08 2.83 -16.01
N GLN A 314 26.60 2.24 -14.92
CA GLN A 314 25.82 1.36 -14.06
C GLN A 314 24.65 2.08 -13.38
N ASP A 315 24.87 3.29 -12.87
CA ASP A 315 23.81 4.09 -12.26
C ASP A 315 22.72 4.47 -13.28
N LEU A 316 23.10 4.91 -14.48
CA LEU A 316 22.14 5.22 -15.55
C LEU A 316 21.25 4.03 -15.91
N VAL A 317 21.81 2.82 -15.97
CA VAL A 317 21.00 1.65 -16.29
C VAL A 317 20.07 1.27 -15.14
N ARG A 318 20.52 1.38 -13.89
CA ARG A 318 19.64 1.20 -12.72
C ARG A 318 18.49 2.20 -12.70
N MET A 319 18.73 3.44 -13.13
CA MET A 319 17.67 4.44 -13.27
C MET A 319 16.63 4.00 -14.30
N LEU A 320 17.03 3.40 -15.42
CA LEU A 320 16.10 2.80 -16.38
C LEU A 320 15.32 1.64 -15.79
N GLU A 321 15.91 0.81 -14.92
CA GLU A 321 15.16 -0.28 -14.26
C GLU A 321 13.99 0.28 -13.44
N TYR A 322 14.19 1.35 -12.68
CA TYR A 322 13.11 1.98 -11.92
C TYR A 322 12.10 2.71 -12.80
N LEU A 323 12.52 3.27 -13.94
CA LEU A 323 11.62 3.95 -14.87
C LEU A 323 10.75 2.97 -15.66
N ASP A 324 11.34 1.89 -16.17
CA ASP A 324 10.75 1.04 -17.22
C ASP A 324 10.29 -0.33 -16.69
N GLY A 325 10.86 -0.76 -15.57
CA GLY A 325 10.76 -2.11 -15.05
C GLY A 325 11.87 -3.01 -15.61
N THR A 326 12.45 -3.87 -14.77
CA THR A 326 13.61 -4.73 -15.12
C THR A 326 13.37 -5.60 -16.36
N ARG A 327 12.14 -6.09 -16.57
CA ARG A 327 11.79 -6.90 -17.76
C ARG A 327 11.81 -6.08 -19.06
N THR A 328 11.47 -4.80 -18.97
CA THR A 328 11.33 -3.91 -20.12
C THR A 328 12.68 -3.34 -20.55
N VAL A 329 13.56 -2.99 -19.60
CA VAL A 329 14.92 -2.49 -19.89
C VAL A 329 15.72 -3.45 -20.77
N ALA A 330 15.58 -4.75 -20.53
CA ALA A 330 16.28 -5.78 -21.30
C ALA A 330 15.94 -5.75 -22.80
N GLN A 331 14.77 -5.22 -23.18
CA GLN A 331 14.35 -5.09 -24.58
C GLN A 331 15.08 -3.93 -25.28
N ASP A 332 15.28 -2.81 -24.57
CA ASP A 332 15.92 -1.61 -25.11
C ASP A 332 17.45 -1.68 -25.12
N LEU A 333 18.04 -2.51 -24.25
CA LEU A 333 19.49 -2.71 -24.12
C LEU A 333 19.87 -4.19 -24.35
N PRO A 334 19.67 -4.74 -25.57
CA PRO A 334 19.96 -6.14 -25.84
C PRO A 334 21.45 -6.46 -25.64
N GLY A 335 21.73 -7.51 -24.87
CA GLY A 335 23.10 -7.99 -24.60
C GLY A 335 23.75 -7.43 -23.32
N LEU A 336 23.10 -6.51 -22.61
CA LEU A 336 23.56 -6.06 -21.31
C LEU A 336 23.09 -7.05 -20.21
N ALA A 337 24.03 -7.78 -19.61
CA ALA A 337 23.73 -8.63 -18.46
C ALA A 337 23.49 -7.74 -17.23
N LEU A 338 22.23 -7.37 -16.99
CA LEU A 338 21.85 -6.65 -15.80
C LEU A 338 21.55 -7.62 -14.66
N PRO A 339 22.12 -7.41 -13.46
CA PRO A 339 21.67 -8.12 -12.29
C PRO A 339 20.19 -7.78 -12.07
N VAL A 340 19.34 -8.79 -11.95
CA VAL A 340 17.90 -8.59 -11.72
C VAL A 340 17.71 -7.72 -10.47
N ASN A 341 17.04 -6.58 -10.63
CA ASN A 341 16.60 -5.76 -9.51
C ASN A 341 15.14 -6.15 -9.14
N PRO A 342 14.92 -7.03 -8.15
CA PRO A 342 13.57 -7.48 -7.83
C PRO A 342 12.65 -6.36 -7.37
N GLN A 343 13.19 -5.27 -6.81
CA GLN A 343 12.40 -4.11 -6.37
C GLN A 343 11.97 -3.19 -7.52
N ALA A 344 12.57 -3.35 -8.71
CA ALA A 344 12.22 -2.61 -9.92
C ALA A 344 11.51 -3.50 -10.94
N THR A 345 10.81 -4.55 -10.49
CA THR A 345 10.07 -5.46 -11.38
C THR A 345 8.99 -4.72 -12.18
N ILE A 346 8.33 -3.76 -11.55
CA ILE A 346 7.37 -2.84 -12.16
C ILE A 346 8.02 -1.46 -12.27
N GLY A 347 7.93 -0.85 -13.45
CA GLY A 347 8.46 0.50 -13.71
C GLY A 347 7.55 1.60 -13.19
N LEU A 348 8.10 2.81 -13.07
CA LEU A 348 7.30 4.02 -12.82
C LEU A 348 6.42 4.38 -14.03
N LEU A 349 6.91 4.10 -15.23
CA LEU A 349 6.28 4.45 -16.51
C LEU A 349 5.61 3.22 -17.15
N THR A 350 4.49 3.46 -17.81
CA THR A 350 3.98 2.57 -18.85
C THR A 350 4.53 3.07 -20.18
N LEU A 351 5.20 2.20 -20.92
CA LEU A 351 5.95 2.60 -22.13
C LEU A 351 5.18 2.37 -23.42
N PHE A 352 4.28 1.40 -23.44
CA PHE A 352 3.48 1.07 -24.62
C PHE A 352 2.08 0.58 -24.22
N PRO A 353 1.05 0.74 -25.08
CA PRO A 353 -0.34 0.44 -24.73
C PRO A 353 -0.61 -1.02 -24.34
N GLU A 354 0.12 -1.99 -24.91
CA GLU A 354 -0.05 -3.42 -24.65
C GLU A 354 0.91 -3.97 -23.59
N GLN A 355 1.46 -3.08 -22.74
CA GLN A 355 2.31 -3.52 -21.63
C GLN A 355 1.48 -4.37 -20.66
N PRO A 356 1.87 -5.64 -20.39
CA PRO A 356 1.04 -6.55 -19.60
C PRO A 356 0.66 -5.99 -18.23
N ASP A 357 1.63 -5.36 -17.55
CA ASP A 357 1.44 -4.72 -16.26
C ASP A 357 1.73 -3.21 -16.43
N PRO A 358 0.79 -2.31 -16.11
CA PRO A 358 1.03 -0.88 -16.18
C PRO A 358 2.12 -0.48 -15.18
N GLY A 359 2.92 0.53 -15.53
CA GLY A 359 3.79 1.19 -14.56
C GLY A 359 2.98 1.94 -13.49
N TYR A 360 3.60 2.19 -12.33
CA TYR A 360 2.91 2.71 -11.13
C TYR A 360 2.06 3.97 -11.39
N LEU A 361 2.55 4.92 -12.20
CA LEU A 361 1.83 6.16 -12.48
C LEU A 361 0.50 5.91 -13.21
N GLN A 362 0.51 5.07 -14.25
CA GLN A 362 -0.71 4.71 -14.98
C GLN A 362 -1.62 3.83 -14.11
N HIS A 363 -1.04 2.93 -13.31
CA HIS A 363 -1.83 2.04 -12.47
C HIS A 363 -2.62 2.83 -11.42
N ILE A 364 -1.96 3.77 -10.73
CA ILE A 364 -2.62 4.68 -9.79
C ILE A 364 -3.70 5.52 -10.49
N GLN A 365 -3.43 6.05 -11.68
CA GLN A 365 -4.44 6.79 -12.46
C GLN A 365 -5.68 5.94 -12.78
N ASN A 366 -5.51 4.64 -13.06
CA ASN A 366 -6.62 3.73 -13.29
C ASN A 366 -7.51 3.59 -12.04
N HIS A 367 -6.91 3.44 -10.85
CA HIS A 367 -7.68 3.39 -9.60
C HIS A 367 -8.35 4.72 -9.27
N LEU A 368 -7.69 5.85 -9.48
CA LEU A 368 -8.32 7.17 -9.28
C LEU A 368 -9.53 7.36 -10.20
N ARG A 369 -9.45 6.89 -11.45
CA ARG A 369 -10.56 6.95 -12.40
C ARG A 369 -11.72 6.04 -12.01
N GLY A 370 -11.45 4.82 -11.54
CA GLY A 370 -12.51 3.91 -11.06
C GLY A 370 -13.17 4.42 -9.78
N MET A 371 -12.37 4.97 -8.87
CA MET A 371 -12.83 5.55 -7.61
C MET A 371 -13.83 6.70 -7.83
N ILE A 372 -13.58 7.62 -8.78
CA ILE A 372 -14.53 8.72 -9.03
C ILE A 372 -15.88 8.22 -9.57
N THR A 373 -15.97 7.02 -10.13
CA THR A 373 -17.25 6.43 -10.58
C THR A 373 -17.85 5.46 -9.57
N SER A 374 -17.18 5.20 -8.46
CA SER A 374 -17.62 4.24 -7.45
C SER A 374 -18.78 4.79 -6.61
N PRO A 375 -19.74 3.93 -6.21
CA PRO A 375 -20.69 4.26 -5.15
C PRO A 375 -19.98 4.68 -3.86
N GLY A 376 -20.63 5.54 -3.07
CA GLY A 376 -20.11 6.04 -1.78
C GLY A 376 -18.94 7.04 -1.85
N VAL A 377 -18.40 7.36 -3.03
CA VAL A 377 -17.31 8.36 -3.13
C VAL A 377 -17.81 9.77 -2.82
N SER A 378 -17.13 10.48 -1.92
CA SER A 378 -17.50 11.84 -1.53
C SER A 378 -17.10 12.88 -2.59
N ASN A 379 -17.72 14.07 -2.53
CA ASN A 379 -17.31 15.20 -3.37
C ASN A 379 -15.83 15.59 -3.14
N HIS A 380 -15.40 15.57 -1.88
CA HIS A 380 -14.01 15.84 -1.51
C HIS A 380 -13.04 14.83 -2.14
N GLN A 381 -13.33 13.52 -2.00
CA GLN A 381 -12.51 12.46 -2.61
C GLN A 381 -12.46 12.60 -4.14
N ARG A 382 -13.58 12.95 -4.78
CA ARG A 382 -13.67 13.17 -6.23
C ARG A 382 -12.81 14.35 -6.69
N GLU A 383 -12.88 15.47 -5.98
CA GLU A 383 -12.07 16.66 -6.27
C GLU A 383 -10.58 16.38 -6.10
N LEU A 384 -10.21 15.74 -4.98
CA LEU A 384 -8.83 15.35 -4.69
C LEU A 384 -8.28 14.37 -5.72
N ALA A 385 -9.04 13.34 -6.11
CA ALA A 385 -8.64 12.38 -7.14
C ALA A 385 -8.34 13.06 -8.48
N ASN A 386 -9.19 14.01 -8.89
CA ASN A 386 -8.98 14.80 -10.10
C ASN A 386 -7.75 15.71 -10.00
N GLN A 387 -7.49 16.31 -8.83
CA GLN A 387 -6.27 17.08 -8.58
C GLN A 387 -5.03 16.19 -8.69
N VAL A 388 -5.00 15.07 -7.97
CA VAL A 388 -3.90 14.11 -7.99
C VAL A 388 -3.64 13.62 -9.40
N SER A 389 -4.68 13.26 -10.15
CA SER A 389 -4.55 12.79 -11.54
C SER A 389 -3.77 13.78 -12.42
N ARG A 390 -4.10 15.09 -12.34
CA ARG A 390 -3.40 16.15 -13.10
C ARG A 390 -1.94 16.28 -12.69
N VAL A 391 -1.63 16.12 -11.40
CA VAL A 391 -0.24 16.15 -10.91
C VAL A 391 0.54 14.94 -11.44
N LEU A 392 -0.09 13.74 -11.43
CA LEU A 392 0.51 12.52 -11.97
C LEU A 392 0.77 12.59 -13.48
N ASP A 393 -0.10 13.25 -14.26
CA ASP A 393 0.15 13.51 -15.69
C ASP A 393 1.44 14.33 -15.89
N GLY A 394 1.63 15.37 -15.08
CA GLY A 394 2.83 16.21 -15.11
C GLY A 394 4.10 15.44 -14.71
N ILE A 395 4.01 14.60 -13.68
CA ILE A 395 5.13 13.73 -13.25
C ILE A 395 5.46 12.71 -14.34
N THR A 396 4.45 12.12 -14.99
CA THR A 396 4.63 11.17 -16.08
C THR A 396 5.42 11.80 -17.23
N ALA A 397 5.03 12.99 -17.68
CA ALA A 397 5.74 13.72 -18.73
C ALA A 397 7.20 14.04 -18.34
N GLN A 398 7.45 14.42 -17.08
CA GLN A 398 8.80 14.67 -16.57
C GLN A 398 9.66 13.40 -16.58
N LEU A 399 9.14 12.28 -16.09
CA LEU A 399 9.86 11.02 -16.04
C LEU A 399 10.12 10.45 -17.45
N GLN A 400 9.20 10.64 -18.40
CA GLN A 400 9.42 10.29 -19.81
C GLN A 400 10.55 11.10 -20.44
N ALA A 401 10.66 12.39 -20.13
CA ALA A 401 11.77 13.23 -20.58
C ALA A 401 13.11 12.75 -20.00
N ILE A 402 13.15 12.49 -18.69
CA ILE A 402 14.33 11.94 -18.00
C ILE A 402 14.76 10.61 -18.63
N ARG A 403 13.81 9.70 -18.88
CA ARG A 403 14.07 8.43 -19.55
C ARG A 403 14.74 8.63 -20.92
N LYS A 404 14.22 9.54 -21.74
CA LYS A 404 14.76 9.85 -23.07
C LYS A 404 16.20 10.36 -22.98
N GLU A 405 16.51 11.21 -22.01
CA GLU A 405 17.87 11.72 -21.77
C GLU A 405 18.83 10.59 -21.37
N ILE A 406 18.42 9.69 -20.46
CA ILE A 406 19.24 8.55 -20.04
C ILE A 406 19.58 7.63 -21.23
N LEU A 407 18.59 7.32 -22.08
CA LEU A 407 18.81 6.51 -23.28
C LEU A 407 19.79 7.16 -24.25
N GLN A 408 19.75 8.49 -24.42
CA GLN A 408 20.72 9.21 -25.24
C GLN A 408 22.13 9.14 -24.64
N LEU A 409 22.28 9.31 -23.33
CA LEU A 409 23.58 9.20 -22.65
C LEU A 409 24.21 7.82 -22.81
N LEU A 410 23.41 6.76 -22.66
CA LEU A 410 23.87 5.38 -22.86
C LEU A 410 24.25 5.11 -24.32
N LYS A 411 23.49 5.62 -25.29
CA LYS A 411 23.73 5.39 -26.72
C LYS A 411 24.98 6.09 -27.24
N TYR A 412 25.21 7.34 -26.83
CA TYR A 412 26.23 8.18 -27.44
C TYR A 412 27.51 8.32 -26.60
N GLN A 413 27.56 7.73 -25.40
CA GLN A 413 28.71 7.79 -24.47
C GLN A 413 29.27 9.22 -24.31
N ILE A 414 28.40 10.23 -24.41
CA ILE A 414 28.80 11.64 -24.43
C ILE A 414 29.30 11.98 -23.03
N THR A 415 30.62 11.87 -22.86
CA THR A 415 31.31 12.26 -21.63
C THR A 415 31.57 13.76 -21.71
N LEU A 416 30.54 14.59 -21.73
CA LEU A 416 30.66 16.05 -21.60
C LEU A 416 29.28 16.66 -21.30
N GLN A 417 29.20 17.32 -20.14
CA GLN A 417 28.06 18.04 -19.59
C GLN A 417 26.88 17.19 -19.09
N LEU A 418 27.13 16.30 -18.11
CA LEU A 418 26.06 15.89 -17.20
C LEU A 418 25.70 17.01 -16.22
N THR A 419 25.04 18.02 -16.75
CA THR A 419 23.84 18.52 -16.09
C THR A 419 22.65 17.83 -16.74
N MET A 420 22.56 16.49 -16.60
CA MET A 420 21.26 15.96 -16.16
C MET A 420 20.92 16.86 -14.99
N ARG A 421 19.88 17.68 -15.10
CA ARG A 421 19.49 18.48 -13.96
C ARG A 421 19.01 17.45 -12.94
N THR A 422 19.91 16.98 -12.06
CA THR A 422 19.57 16.20 -10.86
C THR A 422 18.42 16.89 -10.15
N GLU A 423 18.35 18.22 -10.26
CA GLU A 423 17.22 19.07 -9.91
C GLU A 423 15.87 18.62 -10.50
N HIS A 424 15.76 18.25 -11.77
CA HIS A 424 14.52 17.75 -12.38
C HIS A 424 14.08 16.41 -11.78
N ILE A 425 15.03 15.48 -11.54
CA ILE A 425 14.73 14.18 -10.93
C ILE A 425 14.36 14.35 -9.45
N LEU A 426 15.10 15.20 -8.74
CA LEU A 426 14.82 15.56 -7.36
C LEU A 426 13.47 16.26 -7.25
N HIS A 427 13.14 17.16 -8.18
CA HIS A 427 11.86 17.84 -8.25
C HIS A 427 10.71 16.86 -8.54
N ALA A 428 10.89 15.91 -9.47
CA ALA A 428 9.92 14.85 -9.72
C ALA A 428 9.69 13.99 -8.47
N SER A 429 10.77 13.58 -7.78
CA SER A 429 10.69 12.84 -6.52
C SER A 429 10.01 13.64 -5.41
N GLN A 430 10.30 14.93 -5.27
CA GLN A 430 9.63 15.83 -4.31
C GLN A 430 8.14 16.01 -4.63
N ASN A 431 7.77 16.11 -5.90
CA ASN A 431 6.37 16.17 -6.31
C ASN A 431 5.65 14.86 -6.01
N VAL A 432 6.32 13.71 -6.19
CA VAL A 432 5.77 12.41 -5.80
C VAL A 432 5.59 12.32 -4.29
N GLN A 433 6.56 12.75 -3.49
CA GLN A 433 6.42 12.78 -2.02
C GLN A 433 5.25 13.67 -1.59
N ARG A 434 5.07 14.84 -2.23
CA ARG A 434 3.94 15.73 -1.96
C ARG A 434 2.61 15.08 -2.34
N VAL A 435 2.51 14.51 -3.55
CA VAL A 435 1.24 13.95 -4.03
C VAL A 435 0.84 12.70 -3.25
N THR A 436 1.81 11.87 -2.85
CA THR A 436 1.53 10.69 -2.00
C THR A 436 1.03 11.07 -0.61
N LEU A 437 1.52 12.19 -0.04
CA LEU A 437 0.94 12.76 1.18
C LEU A 437 -0.46 13.35 0.97
N GLU A 438 -0.70 14.05 -0.15
CA GLU A 438 -2.03 14.56 -0.50
C GLU A 438 -3.03 13.41 -0.68
N MET A 439 -2.61 12.31 -1.32
CA MET A 439 -3.44 11.12 -1.53
C MET A 439 -3.94 10.50 -0.21
N MET A 440 -3.24 10.67 0.91
CA MET A 440 -3.73 10.18 2.21
C MET A 440 -5.08 10.77 2.62
N GLN A 441 -5.43 11.96 2.13
CA GLN A 441 -6.74 12.57 2.37
C GLN A 441 -7.89 11.82 1.67
N LEU A 442 -7.60 10.91 0.73
CA LEU A 442 -8.59 9.99 0.18
C LEU A 442 -9.14 9.02 1.24
N LEU A 443 -8.42 8.82 2.35
CA LEU A 443 -8.83 7.99 3.47
C LEU A 443 -9.58 8.77 4.56
N ALA A 444 -10.09 9.98 4.24
CA ALA A 444 -10.94 10.78 5.10
C ALA A 444 -12.40 10.69 4.65
N PHE A 445 -13.30 10.54 5.62
CA PHE A 445 -14.72 10.33 5.44
C PHE A 445 -15.52 11.25 6.37
N GLU A 446 -16.66 11.72 5.87
CA GLU A 446 -17.61 12.49 6.67
C GLU A 446 -18.54 11.53 7.43
N ILE A 447 -18.93 11.94 8.64
CA ILE A 447 -19.91 11.20 9.44
C ILE A 447 -21.27 11.87 9.23
N PRO A 448 -22.22 11.25 8.51
CA PRO A 448 -23.51 11.86 8.25
C PRO A 448 -24.33 11.99 9.54
N SER A 449 -25.19 13.02 9.61
CA SER A 449 -26.18 13.14 10.68
C SER A 449 -27.23 12.02 10.62
N GLU A 450 -27.77 11.62 11.79
CA GLU A 450 -28.70 10.49 11.97
C GLU A 450 -29.94 10.49 11.04
N ASP A 451 -30.37 11.63 10.51
CA ASP A 451 -31.56 11.73 9.64
C ASP A 451 -31.45 10.94 8.32
N ASP A 452 -30.23 10.56 7.89
CA ASP A 452 -29.99 9.79 6.65
C ASP A 452 -29.67 8.30 6.89
N ASN A 453 -29.56 7.85 8.15
CA ASN A 453 -29.15 6.47 8.50
C ASN A 453 -30.33 5.49 8.73
N VAL A 454 -31.55 5.91 8.41
CA VAL A 454 -32.77 5.07 8.46
C VAL A 454 -33.32 4.88 7.05
N ALA A 455 -32.65 4.06 6.25
CA ALA A 455 -33.23 3.43 5.05
C ALA A 455 -32.63 2.05 4.82
#